data_AF-A0A1C4XE27-F1
#
_entry.id   AF-A0A1C4XE27-F1
#
_cell.length_a   1.000
_cell.length_b   1.000
_cell.length_c   1.000
_cell.angle_alpha   90.00
_cell.angle_beta   90.00
_cell.angle_gamma   90.00
#
_symmetry.space_group_name_H-M   'P 1'
#
loop_
_entity.id
_entity.type
_entity.pdbx_description
1 polymer ?
#
loop_
_entity_poly.entity_id
_entity_poly.type
_entity_poly.pdbx_seq_one_letter_code
_entity_poly.pdbx_strand_id
1 'polypeptide(L)'
;MALVAALVVAGLYLAHRALAIASPPLESLPFQSGWRPEEHALSRYHVRWYLATLIFLAFDVEMLFMYPWSVVVGRLGGAAIVEMFVFLGGVFVAVCWAWREGALRWV
;
A
#
# COMPACT_ATOMS: atom_id res chain seq x y z
N MET A 1 -11.98 19.45 11.09
CA MET A 1 -10.69 19.20 10.42
C MET A 1 -10.88 18.58 9.03
N ALA A 2 -11.51 17.40 8.90
CA ALA A 2 -11.77 16.79 7.59
C ALA A 2 -12.54 17.69 6.61
N LEU A 3 -13.58 18.38 7.08
CA LEU A 3 -14.37 19.30 6.26
C LEU A 3 -13.58 20.52 5.78
N VAL A 4 -12.69 21.04 6.65
CA VAL A 4 -11.79 22.15 6.28
C VAL A 4 -10.79 21.69 5.22
N ALA A 5 -10.19 20.49 5.39
CA ALA A 5 -9.28 19.92 4.40
C ALA A 5 -9.96 19.70 3.04
N ALA A 6 -11.18 19.17 3.04
CA ALA A 6 -11.95 18.97 1.82
C ALA A 6 -12.26 20.30 1.10
N LEU A 7 -12.66 21.33 1.85
CA LEU A 7 -12.90 22.67 1.30
C LEU A 7 -11.64 23.30 0.72
N VAL A 8 -10.49 23.12 1.38
CA VAL A 8 -9.20 23.60 0.88
C VAL A 8 -8.83 22.90 -0.44
N VAL A 9 -8.93 21.57 -0.50
CA VAL A 9 -8.63 20.81 -1.73
C VAL A 9 -9.57 21.21 -2.87
N ALA A 10 -10.88 21.32 -2.58
CA ALA A 10 -11.86 21.75 -3.57
C ALA A 10 -11.60 23.18 -4.05
N GLY A 11 -11.30 24.10 -3.12
CA GLY A 11 -10.98 25.49 -3.43
C GLY A 11 -9.74 25.62 -4.31
N LEU A 12 -8.67 24.87 -4.00
CA LEU A 12 -7.45 24.84 -4.82
C LEU A 12 -7.71 24.28 -6.21
N TYR A 13 -8.51 23.22 -6.32
CA TYR A 13 -8.90 22.64 -7.61
C TYR A 13 -9.72 23.61 -8.46
N LEU A 14 -10.70 24.30 -7.85
CA LEU A 14 -11.54 25.29 -8.54
C LEU A 14 -10.73 26.51 -8.96
N ALA A 15 -9.86 27.01 -8.10
CA ALA A 15 -8.95 28.10 -8.43
C ALA A 15 -8.03 27.73 -9.60
N HIS A 16 -7.44 26.53 -9.57
CA HIS A 16 -6.64 26.02 -10.69
C HIS A 16 -7.46 25.97 -11.98
N ARG A 17 -8.68 25.42 -11.94
CA ARG A 17 -9.55 25.35 -13.13
C ARG A 17 -9.96 26.72 -13.68
N ALA A 18 -10.13 27.73 -12.83
CA ALA A 18 -10.54 29.07 -13.24
C ALA A 18 -9.36 29.92 -13.76
N LEU A 19 -8.17 29.75 -13.18
CA LEU A 19 -6.99 30.56 -13.48
C LEU A 19 -6.04 29.89 -14.50
N ALA A 20 -6.15 28.58 -14.72
CA ALA A 20 -5.27 27.87 -15.64
C ALA A 20 -5.52 28.32 -17.09
N ILE A 21 -4.48 28.86 -17.71
CA ILE A 21 -4.43 29.11 -19.15
C ILE A 21 -4.22 27.74 -19.82
N ALA A 22 -5.31 27.16 -20.33
CA ALA A 22 -5.27 25.86 -20.98
C ALA A 22 -4.84 26.00 -22.44
N SER A 23 -3.74 25.34 -22.82
CA SER A 23 -3.42 25.06 -24.22
C SER A 23 -4.36 23.96 -24.75
N PRO A 24 -4.68 23.93 -26.06
CA PRO A 24 -5.41 22.82 -26.64
C PRO A 24 -4.69 21.50 -26.31
N PRO A 25 -5.43 20.43 -25.93
CA PRO A 25 -4.80 19.17 -25.56
C PRO A 25 -4.01 18.65 -26.76
N LEU A 26 -2.68 18.55 -26.62
CA LEU A 26 -1.91 17.70 -27.52
C LEU A 26 -2.39 16.26 -27.31
N GLU A 27 -2.63 15.55 -28.41
CA GLU A 27 -2.90 14.13 -28.40
C GLU A 27 -1.61 13.39 -27.96
N SER A 28 -1.38 13.34 -26.64
CA SER A 28 -0.21 12.69 -26.06
C SER A 28 -0.46 11.19 -26.04
N LEU A 29 0.09 10.50 -27.02
CA LEU A 29 0.17 9.04 -26.98
C LEU A 29 0.98 8.60 -25.74
N PRO A 30 0.67 7.45 -25.13
CA PRO A 30 1.48 6.88 -24.06
C PRO A 30 2.94 6.86 -24.49
N PHE A 31 3.79 7.44 -23.65
CA PHE A 31 5.17 7.76 -23.99
C PHE A 31 6.02 6.48 -24.08
N GLN A 32 6.07 5.88 -25.28
CA GLN A 32 7.06 4.87 -25.66
C GLN A 32 8.20 5.54 -26.44
N SER A 33 8.83 6.57 -25.89
CA SER A 33 9.91 7.32 -26.58
C SER A 33 9.55 7.85 -27.99
N GLY A 34 8.27 8.16 -28.23
CA GLY A 34 7.75 8.65 -29.52
C GLY A 34 7.03 7.60 -30.38
N TRP A 35 7.02 6.33 -29.97
CA TRP A 35 6.28 5.27 -30.66
C TRP A 35 4.82 5.20 -30.25
N ARG A 36 3.96 4.71 -31.17
CA ARG A 36 2.56 4.40 -30.84
C ARG A 36 2.52 3.16 -29.94
N PRO A 37 1.65 3.12 -28.91
CA PRO A 37 1.52 1.95 -28.05
C PRO A 37 1.06 0.75 -28.86
N GLU A 38 1.75 -0.38 -28.69
CA GLU A 38 1.39 -1.65 -29.33
C GLU A 38 0.36 -2.44 -28.50
N GLU A 39 0.38 -2.26 -27.17
CA GLU A 39 -0.54 -2.91 -26.26
C GLU A 39 -1.56 -1.93 -25.66
N HIS A 40 -2.74 -2.46 -25.34
CA HIS A 40 -3.78 -1.72 -24.65
C HIS A 40 -3.41 -1.51 -23.18
N ALA A 41 -3.82 -0.38 -22.58
CA ALA A 41 -3.46 -0.02 -21.19
C ALA A 41 -3.96 -1.03 -20.13
N LEU A 42 -4.93 -1.87 -20.48
CA LEU A 42 -5.50 -2.91 -19.61
C LEU A 42 -5.04 -4.32 -20.00
N SER A 43 -3.98 -4.43 -20.81
CA SER A 43 -3.34 -5.70 -21.16
C SER A 43 -2.87 -6.44 -19.89
N ARG A 44 -2.85 -7.77 -19.96
CA ARG A 44 -2.44 -8.60 -18.82
C ARG A 44 -0.93 -8.48 -18.62
N TYR A 45 -0.54 -7.82 -17.53
CA TYR A 45 0.85 -7.73 -17.13
C TYR A 45 1.13 -8.68 -15.95
N HIS A 46 2.13 -9.56 -16.12
CA HIS A 46 2.59 -10.42 -15.04
C HIS A 46 3.46 -9.64 -14.07
N VAL A 47 2.77 -9.06 -13.08
CA VAL A 47 3.39 -8.33 -12.00
C VAL A 47 4.17 -9.30 -11.11
N ARG A 48 5.47 -9.09 -10.94
CA ARG A 48 6.34 -10.00 -10.16
C ARG A 48 6.35 -9.71 -8.66
N TRP A 49 5.88 -8.53 -8.22
CA TRP A 49 5.83 -8.13 -6.81
C TRP A 49 4.57 -8.60 -6.06
N TYR A 50 3.68 -9.38 -6.69
CA TYR A 50 2.44 -9.84 -6.05
C TYR A 50 2.68 -10.62 -4.75
N LEU A 51 3.76 -11.42 -4.70
CA LEU A 51 4.10 -12.24 -3.55
C LEU A 51 4.53 -11.38 -2.35
N ALA A 52 5.29 -10.31 -2.60
CA ALA A 52 5.62 -9.32 -1.58
C ALA A 52 4.36 -8.60 -1.07
N THR A 53 3.40 -8.29 -1.94
CA THR A 53 2.11 -7.70 -1.55
C THR A 53 1.29 -8.65 -0.66
N LEU A 54 1.26 -9.94 -0.97
CA LEU A 54 0.55 -10.93 -0.15
C LEU A 54 1.16 -11.07 1.25
N ILE A 55 2.49 -11.06 1.36
CA ILE A 55 3.20 -11.06 2.65
C ILE A 55 2.91 -9.78 3.43
N PHE A 56 2.95 -8.62 2.75
CA PHE A 56 2.60 -7.34 3.36
C PHE A 56 1.16 -7.34 3.89
N LEU A 57 0.20 -7.84 3.11
CA LEU A 57 -1.20 -7.91 3.51
C LEU A 57 -1.40 -8.82 4.73
N ALA A 58 -0.71 -9.96 4.78
CA ALA A 58 -0.76 -10.85 5.94
C ALA A 58 -0.26 -10.12 7.20
N PHE A 59 0.87 -9.42 7.10
CA PHE A 59 1.43 -8.62 8.20
C PHE A 59 0.54 -7.44 8.61
N ASP A 60 -0.11 -6.77 7.65
CA ASP A 60 -1.01 -5.64 7.93
C ASP A 60 -2.24 -6.09 8.75
N VAL A 61 -2.77 -7.28 8.47
CA VAL A 61 -3.88 -7.87 9.24
C VAL A 61 -3.49 -8.13 10.69
N GLU A 62 -2.20 -8.36 10.99
CA GLU A 62 -1.75 -8.59 12.37
C GLU A 62 -1.85 -7.35 13.25
N MET A 63 -1.71 -6.17 12.65
CA MET A 63 -1.87 -4.89 13.35
C MET A 63 -3.27 -4.78 13.97
N LEU A 64 -4.28 -5.40 13.34
CA LEU A 64 -5.64 -5.47 13.89
C LEU A 64 -5.68 -6.15 15.27
N PHE A 65 -4.80 -7.12 15.52
CA PHE A 65 -4.68 -7.79 16.82
C PHE A 65 -3.77 -7.02 17.79
N MET A 66 -2.71 -6.40 17.27
CA MET A 66 -1.76 -5.65 18.10
C MET A 66 -2.36 -4.38 18.71
N TYR A 67 -3.20 -3.65 17.97
CA TYR A 67 -3.82 -2.40 18.46
C TYR A 67 -4.66 -2.60 19.73
N PRO A 68 -5.70 -3.47 19.76
CA PRO A 68 -6.48 -3.68 20.96
C PRO A 68 -5.64 -4.26 22.11
N TRP A 69 -4.72 -5.19 21.80
CA TRP A 69 -3.80 -5.73 22.80
C TRP A 69 -2.97 -4.64 23.47
N SER A 70 -2.43 -3.67 22.72
CA SER A 70 -1.61 -2.58 23.25
C SER A 70 -2.34 -1.73 24.29
N VAL A 71 -3.67 -1.65 24.20
CA VAL A 71 -4.52 -0.91 25.13
C VAL A 71 -4.76 -1.69 26.43
N VAL A 72 -4.87 -3.02 26.36
CA VAL A 72 -5.27 -3.86 27.50
C VAL A 72 -4.09 -4.56 28.20
N VAL A 73 -2.90 -4.60 27.59
CA VAL A 73 -1.73 -5.32 28.11
C VAL A 73 -1.37 -4.96 29.55
N GLY A 74 -1.48 -3.67 29.92
CA GLY A 74 -1.21 -3.20 31.28
C GLY A 74 -2.16 -3.77 32.35
N ARG A 75 -3.36 -4.23 31.96
CA ARG A 75 -4.34 -4.86 32.84
C ARG A 75 -4.22 -6.39 32.87
N LEU A 76 -3.84 -6.99 31.74
CA LEU A 76 -3.71 -8.44 31.60
C LEU A 76 -2.40 -8.99 32.20
N GLY A 77 -1.39 -8.13 32.38
CA GLY A 77 -0.12 -8.51 33.00
C GLY A 77 0.81 -9.30 32.06
N GLY A 78 1.84 -9.94 32.62
CA GLY A 78 2.93 -10.54 31.86
C GLY A 78 2.53 -11.67 30.91
N ALA A 79 1.45 -12.40 31.19
CA ALA A 79 0.95 -13.48 30.32
C ALA A 79 0.56 -12.95 28.93
N ALA A 80 -0.14 -11.82 28.86
CA ALA A 80 -0.51 -11.19 27.59
C ALA A 80 0.71 -10.72 26.78
N ILE A 81 1.81 -10.38 27.44
CA ILE A 81 3.07 -10.06 26.75
C ILE A 81 3.62 -11.31 26.07
N VAL A 82 3.71 -12.42 26.81
CA VAL A 82 4.20 -13.70 26.26
C VAL A 82 3.34 -14.17 25.10
N GLU A 83 2.02 -14.14 25.24
CA GLU A 83 1.07 -14.53 24.17
C GLU A 83 1.27 -13.70 22.90
N MET A 84 1.47 -12.38 23.02
CA MET A 84 1.73 -11.52 21.87
C MET A 84 3.07 -11.83 21.19
N PHE A 85 4.12 -12.09 21.96
CA PHE A 85 5.41 -12.49 21.37
C PHE A 85 5.36 -13.88 20.72
N VAL A 86 4.55 -14.81 21.23
CA VAL A 86 4.31 -16.10 20.59
C VAL A 86 3.56 -15.90 19.26
N PHE A 87 2.53 -15.06 19.25
CA PHE A 87 1.81 -14.69 18.02
C PHE A 87 2.75 -14.07 16.97
N LEU A 88 3.53 -13.07 17.36
CA LEU A 88 4.50 -12.40 16.51
C LEU A 88 5.61 -13.35 16.02
N GLY A 89 6.02 -14.29 16.87
CA GLY A 89 6.96 -15.35 16.53
C GLY A 89 6.43 -16.29 15.45
N GLY A 90 5.15 -16.66 15.50
CA GLY A 90 4.50 -17.49 14.48
C GLY A 90 4.53 -16.83 13.09
N VAL A 91 4.24 -15.52 13.05
CA VAL A 91 4.33 -14.73 11.82
C VAL A 91 5.76 -14.65 11.33
N PHE A 92 6.69 -14.38 12.23
CA PHE A 92 8.10 -14.27 11.89
C PHE A 92 8.63 -15.55 11.23
N VAL A 93 8.16 -16.73 11.67
CA VAL A 93 8.46 -18.01 11.03
C VAL A 93 7.93 -18.06 9.59
N ALA A 94 6.70 -17.59 9.34
CA ALA A 94 6.13 -17.54 7.99
C ALA A 94 6.94 -16.61 7.06
N VAL A 95 7.37 -15.44 7.55
CA VAL A 95 8.24 -14.52 6.80
C VAL A 95 9.60 -15.14 6.51
N CYS A 96 10.22 -15.80 7.50
CA CYS A 96 11.48 -16.52 7.31
C CYS A 96 11.36 -17.62 6.25
N TRP A 97 10.24 -18.36 6.26
CA TRP A 97 9.97 -19.38 5.25
C TRP A 97 9.82 -18.76 3.86
N ALA A 98 9.04 -17.69 3.71
CA ALA A 98 8.86 -17.01 2.43
C ALA A 98 10.18 -16.44 1.88
N TRP A 99 11.04 -15.90 2.75
CA TRP A 99 12.39 -15.48 2.35
C TRP A 99 13.19 -16.65 1.80
N ARG A 100 13.20 -17.80 2.48
CA ARG A 100 13.91 -19.00 2.01
C ARG A 100 13.42 -19.47 0.64
N GLU A 101 12.11 -19.34 0.36
CA GLU A 101 11.52 -19.69 -0.94
C GLU A 101 11.86 -18.67 -2.06
N GLY A 102 12.59 -17.60 -1.72
CA GLY A 102 12.97 -16.57 -2.67
C GLY A 102 11.83 -15.59 -2.99
N ALA A 103 10.79 -15.54 -2.15
CA ALA A 103 9.66 -14.64 -2.33
C ALA A 103 10.05 -13.15 -2.41
N LEU A 104 11.17 -12.81 -1.79
CA LEU A 104 11.71 -11.45 -1.71
C LEU A 104 12.81 -11.19 -2.75
N ARG A 105 13.10 -12.13 -3.66
CA ARG A 105 14.11 -11.93 -4.71
C ARG A 105 13.55 -11.09 -5.83
N TRP A 106 14.18 -9.94 -6.06
CA TRP A 106 13.91 -9.07 -7.19
C TRP A 106 14.81 -9.52 -8.35
N VAL A 107 14.19 -10.15 -9.35
CA VAL A 107 14.78 -10.37 -10.69
C VAL A 107 13.87 -9.66 -11.67
#